data_AF-N1ZHV5-F1
#
_entry.id   AF-N1ZHV5-F1
#
_cell.length_a   1.000
_cell.length_b   1.000
_cell.length_c   1.000
_cell.angle_alpha   90.00
_cell.angle_beta   90.00
_cell.angle_gamma   90.00
#
_symmetry.space_group_name_H-M   'P 1'
#
loop_
_entity.id
_entity.type
_entity.pdbx_description
1 polymer ?
#
loop_
_entity_poly.entity_id
_entity_poly.type
_entity_poly.pdbx_seq_one_letter_code
_entity_poly.pdbx_strand_id
1 'polypeptide(L)'
;MNKIEAIYQKALYTIFQSQFRIIHNTDNTTSIILDGEQQEFYFTLYGNNCVYLYWCNECFIFDYYRNNLVSSDTYGEIVFEGNIDIEQLPKIIIEIILQLKDCIFLNKQEIIKAKTPSGYDNIKDYIIKAKTSKLSQKTYRLNNIIIEYLLF
;
A
#
# COMPACT_ATOMS: atom_id res chain seq x y z
N MET A 1 -22.09 2.33 3.90
CA MET A 1 -20.71 2.84 4.07
C MET A 1 -20.26 2.57 5.49
N ASN A 2 -19.22 1.74 5.65
CA ASN A 2 -18.72 1.33 6.96
C ASN A 2 -17.79 2.40 7.58
N LYS A 3 -17.43 2.26 8.85
CA LYS A 3 -16.62 3.25 9.60
C LYS A 3 -15.24 3.50 8.96
N ILE A 4 -14.63 2.47 8.38
CA ILE A 4 -13.32 2.53 7.76
C ILE A 4 -13.36 3.30 6.43
N GLU A 5 -14.36 3.03 5.59
CA GLU A 5 -14.60 3.76 4.35
C GLU A 5 -14.79 5.27 4.62
N ALA A 6 -15.51 5.63 5.69
CA ALA A 6 -15.68 7.02 6.08
C ALA A 6 -14.35 7.71 6.47
N ILE A 7 -13.41 6.98 7.08
CA ILE A 7 -12.06 7.49 7.40
C ILE A 7 -11.32 7.80 6.10
N TYR A 8 -11.28 6.84 5.16
CA TYR A 8 -10.60 7.03 3.88
C TYR A 8 -11.25 8.13 3.05
N GLN A 9 -12.57 8.16 2.95
CA GLN A 9 -13.26 9.22 2.23
C GLN A 9 -12.94 10.60 2.80
N LYS A 10 -12.99 10.76 4.13
CA LYS A 10 -12.66 12.05 4.77
C LYS A 10 -11.21 12.48 4.48
N ALA A 11 -10.28 11.54 4.48
CA ALA A 11 -8.85 11.84 4.31
C ALA A 11 -8.42 12.03 2.85
N LEU A 12 -8.97 11.24 1.92
CA LEU A 12 -8.48 11.12 0.56
C LEU A 12 -9.36 11.85 -0.46
N TYR A 13 -10.67 12.02 -0.21
CA TYR A 13 -11.56 12.69 -1.16
C TYR A 13 -11.13 14.14 -1.45
N THR A 14 -10.67 14.89 -0.44
CA THR A 14 -10.19 16.26 -0.63
C THR A 14 -8.94 16.35 -1.50
N ILE A 15 -8.20 15.25 -1.62
CA ILE A 15 -6.91 15.16 -2.29
C ILE A 15 -7.07 14.67 -3.74
N PHE A 16 -7.90 13.65 -3.95
CA PHE A 16 -8.11 13.01 -5.25
C PHE A 16 -9.41 13.48 -5.94
N GLN A 17 -10.34 14.08 -5.20
CA GLN A 17 -11.54 14.75 -5.70
C GLN A 17 -12.35 13.86 -6.65
N SER A 18 -12.57 14.30 -7.89
CA SER A 18 -13.37 13.59 -8.90
C SER A 18 -12.76 12.24 -9.32
N GLN A 19 -11.49 12.00 -9.04
CA GLN A 19 -10.83 10.71 -9.28
C GLN A 19 -11.13 9.69 -8.17
N PHE A 20 -11.49 10.16 -6.97
CA PHE A 20 -11.78 9.29 -5.83
C PHE A 20 -13.12 8.57 -6.01
N ARG A 21 -13.11 7.24 -5.94
CA ARG A 21 -14.34 6.42 -6.00
C ARG A 21 -14.27 5.27 -5.01
N ILE A 22 -15.42 4.90 -4.46
CA ILE A 22 -15.59 3.70 -3.63
C ILE A 22 -16.47 2.73 -4.40
N ILE A 23 -15.99 1.50 -4.58
CA ILE A 23 -16.66 0.41 -5.28
C ILE A 23 -16.80 -0.75 -4.32
N HIS A 24 -18.03 -1.16 -4.02
CA HIS A 24 -18.31 -2.35 -3.23
C HIS A 24 -18.35 -3.57 -4.16
N ASN A 25 -17.37 -4.46 -4.08
CA ASN A 25 -17.26 -5.61 -4.98
C ASN A 25 -18.07 -6.81 -4.44
N THR A 26 -17.96 -7.07 -3.14
CA THR A 26 -18.73 -8.09 -2.42
C THR A 26 -19.10 -7.57 -1.03
N ASP A 27 -19.84 -8.35 -0.24
CA ASP A 27 -20.23 -7.97 1.12
C ASP A 27 -19.03 -7.64 2.04
N ASN A 28 -17.85 -8.23 1.76
CA ASN A 28 -16.65 -8.08 2.58
C ASN A 28 -15.46 -7.42 1.86
N THR A 29 -15.64 -6.98 0.60
CA THR A 29 -14.56 -6.36 -0.17
C THR A 29 -14.97 -5.05 -0.81
N THR A 30 -14.19 -4.01 -0.52
CA THR A 30 -14.40 -2.66 -1.06
C THR A 30 -13.11 -2.19 -1.72
N SER A 31 -13.18 -1.78 -2.98
CA SER A 31 -12.09 -1.10 -3.68
C SER A 31 -12.26 0.42 -3.60
N ILE A 32 -11.17 1.12 -3.33
CA ILE A 32 -11.10 2.58 -3.31
C ILE A 32 -10.13 3.03 -4.40
N ILE A 33 -10.67 3.65 -5.44
CA ILE A 33 -9.93 4.13 -6.62
C ILE A 33 -9.45 5.55 -6.37
N LEU A 34 -8.20 5.85 -6.72
CA LEU A 34 -7.57 7.15 -6.45
C LEU A 34 -7.23 7.94 -7.72
N ASP A 35 -7.20 7.31 -8.89
CA ASP A 35 -6.80 7.93 -10.18
C ASP A 35 -7.91 7.91 -11.25
N GLY A 36 -9.15 7.64 -10.84
CA GLY A 36 -10.32 7.69 -11.72
C GLY A 36 -10.41 6.50 -12.67
N GLU A 37 -10.41 6.76 -13.98
CA GLU A 37 -10.62 5.70 -14.99
C GLU A 37 -9.36 4.85 -15.26
N GLN A 38 -8.18 5.33 -14.88
CA GLN A 38 -6.92 4.60 -15.11
C GLN A 38 -6.86 3.32 -14.26
N GLN A 39 -7.32 3.41 -12.99
CA GLN A 39 -7.33 2.28 -12.05
C GLN A 39 -5.96 1.62 -11.88
N GLU A 40 -4.88 2.41 -11.98
CA GLU A 40 -3.50 1.99 -11.72
C GLU A 40 -3.02 2.41 -10.32
N PHE A 41 -3.81 3.25 -9.64
CA PHE A 41 -3.61 3.65 -8.25
C PHE A 41 -4.91 3.50 -7.45
N TYR A 42 -5.02 2.39 -6.71
CA TYR A 42 -6.20 2.06 -5.92
C TYR A 42 -5.83 1.09 -4.80
N PHE A 43 -6.72 0.85 -3.85
CA PHE A 43 -6.55 -0.22 -2.88
C PHE A 43 -7.85 -0.96 -2.61
N THR A 44 -7.72 -2.23 -2.27
CA THR A 44 -8.84 -3.10 -1.89
C THR A 44 -8.74 -3.43 -0.41
N LEU A 45 -9.84 -3.20 0.29
CA LEU A 45 -10.06 -3.63 1.67
C LEU A 45 -10.62 -5.05 1.66
N TYR A 46 -9.96 -5.95 2.36
CA TYR A 46 -10.46 -7.29 2.67
C TYR A 46 -10.84 -7.31 4.16
N GLY A 47 -12.11 -7.06 4.44
CA GLY A 47 -12.56 -6.80 5.82
C GLY A 47 -11.94 -5.52 6.41
N ASN A 48 -11.46 -5.60 7.64
CA ASN A 48 -10.87 -4.46 8.37
C ASN A 48 -9.37 -4.62 8.67
N ASN A 49 -8.77 -5.75 8.32
CA ASN A 49 -7.46 -6.17 8.79
C ASN A 49 -6.48 -6.50 7.66
N CYS A 50 -6.93 -6.40 6.40
CA CYS A 50 -6.10 -6.67 5.23
C CYS A 50 -6.38 -5.64 4.13
N VAL A 51 -5.30 -5.08 3.56
CA VAL A 51 -5.35 -4.08 2.49
C VAL A 51 -4.31 -4.43 1.43
N TYR A 52 -4.76 -4.46 0.18
CA TYR A 52 -3.90 -4.59 -0.99
C TYR A 52 -3.91 -3.25 -1.72
N LEU A 53 -2.77 -2.56 -1.75
CA LEU A 53 -2.62 -1.26 -2.39
C LEU A 53 -1.85 -1.42 -3.70
N TYR A 54 -2.48 -1.06 -4.80
CA TYR A 54 -1.92 -1.13 -6.14
C TYR A 54 -1.45 0.25 -6.56
N TRP A 55 -0.21 0.33 -7.07
CA TRP A 55 0.38 1.57 -7.58
C TRP A 55 1.40 1.23 -8.68
N CYS A 56 1.15 1.69 -9.92
CA CYS A 56 2.07 1.51 -11.06
C CYS A 56 2.53 0.05 -11.30
N ASN A 57 1.59 -0.90 -11.32
CA ASN A 57 1.82 -2.36 -11.44
C ASN A 57 2.52 -3.03 -10.25
N GLU A 58 2.72 -2.31 -9.15
CA GLU A 58 3.21 -2.87 -7.89
C GLU A 58 2.06 -3.03 -6.91
N CYS A 59 2.03 -4.13 -6.15
CA CYS A 59 1.07 -4.32 -5.07
C CYS A 59 1.78 -4.35 -3.71
N PHE A 60 1.27 -3.55 -2.79
CA PHE A 60 1.66 -3.54 -1.39
C PHE A 60 0.63 -4.33 -0.60
N ILE A 61 1.11 -5.31 0.17
CA ILE A 61 0.26 -6.14 1.02
C ILE A 61 0.44 -5.73 2.48
N PHE A 62 -0.66 -5.32 3.09
CA PHE A 62 -0.76 -5.06 4.52
C PHE A 62 -1.76 -6.05 5.11
N ASP A 63 -1.26 -7.12 5.74
CA ASP A 63 -2.11 -8.17 6.30
C ASP A 63 -1.80 -8.40 7.78
N TYR A 64 -2.81 -8.23 8.63
CA TYR A 64 -2.72 -8.54 10.07
C TYR A 64 -2.24 -9.97 10.33
N TYR A 65 -2.58 -10.91 9.45
CA TYR A 65 -2.16 -12.31 9.48
C TYR A 65 -0.93 -12.56 8.60
N ARG A 66 -0.02 -11.59 8.43
CA ARG A 66 1.23 -11.69 7.65
C ARG A 66 1.96 -13.04 7.76
N ASN A 67 2.05 -13.61 8.96
CA ASN A 67 2.76 -14.88 9.20
C ASN A 67 2.05 -16.13 8.64
N ASN A 68 0.78 -15.99 8.26
CA ASN A 68 0.00 -17.05 7.62
C ASN A 68 0.13 -17.04 6.09
N LEU A 69 0.65 -15.95 5.51
CA LEU A 69 0.90 -15.86 4.07
C LEU A 69 2.08 -16.75 3.68
N VAL A 70 1.95 -17.43 2.54
CA VAL A 70 2.99 -18.25 1.92
C VAL A 70 3.54 -17.56 0.67
N SER A 71 4.68 -18.04 0.14
CA SER A 71 5.31 -17.38 -1.02
C SER A 71 4.43 -17.29 -2.29
N SER A 72 3.38 -18.11 -2.44
CA SER A 72 2.43 -17.93 -3.55
C SER A 72 1.51 -16.73 -3.37
N ASP A 73 1.25 -16.31 -2.12
CA ASP A 73 0.40 -15.15 -1.81
C ASP A 73 1.16 -13.83 -1.98
N THR A 74 2.49 -13.88 -1.89
CA THR A 74 3.38 -12.69 -1.84
C THR A 74 4.33 -12.60 -3.03
N TYR A 75 4.09 -13.39 -4.08
CA TYR A 75 5.03 -13.54 -5.19
C TYR A 75 5.22 -12.23 -5.96
N GLY A 76 6.38 -11.59 -5.76
CA GLY A 76 6.72 -10.32 -6.39
C GLY A 76 6.12 -9.10 -5.71
N GLU A 77 5.38 -9.27 -4.60
CA GLU A 77 4.65 -8.21 -3.93
C GLU A 77 5.45 -7.55 -2.81
N ILE A 78 5.10 -6.31 -2.47
CA ILE A 78 5.74 -5.52 -1.43
C ILE A 78 5.00 -5.74 -0.10
N VAL A 79 5.50 -6.68 0.68
CA VAL A 79 4.84 -7.07 1.93
C VAL A 79 5.31 -6.22 3.11
N PHE A 80 4.38 -5.63 3.85
CA PHE A 80 4.68 -4.92 5.09
C PHE A 80 4.96 -5.89 6.24
N GLU A 81 6.11 -5.76 6.88
CA GLU A 81 6.60 -6.66 7.94
C GLU A 81 6.45 -6.06 9.34
N GLY A 82 5.79 -4.90 9.47
CA GLY A 82 5.48 -4.31 10.75
C GLY A 82 4.26 -4.90 11.42
N ASN A 83 4.14 -4.69 12.74
CA ASN A 83 2.93 -5.06 13.47
C ASN A 83 1.77 -4.18 13.00
N ILE A 84 0.73 -4.81 12.47
CA ILE A 84 -0.51 -4.15 12.11
C ILE A 84 -1.44 -4.16 13.32
N ASP A 85 -1.77 -2.98 13.81
CA ASP A 85 -2.94 -2.75 14.63
C ASP A 85 -4.09 -2.33 13.70
N ILE A 86 -5.22 -3.03 13.77
CA ILE A 86 -6.41 -2.78 12.95
C ILE A 86 -6.88 -1.33 13.07
N GLU A 87 -6.71 -0.71 14.25
CA GLU A 87 -7.10 0.69 14.46
C GLU A 87 -6.15 1.67 13.77
N GLN A 88 -4.88 1.31 13.61
CA GLN A 88 -3.84 2.15 12.99
C GLN A 88 -3.70 1.89 11.49
N LEU A 89 -4.17 0.75 10.99
CA LEU A 89 -4.04 0.37 9.57
C LEU A 89 -4.53 1.47 8.62
N PRO A 90 -5.71 2.09 8.81
CA PRO A 90 -6.14 3.18 7.93
C PRO A 90 -5.16 4.34 7.86
N LYS A 91 -4.54 4.71 8.98
CA LYS A 91 -3.54 5.78 9.02
C LYS A 91 -2.29 5.40 8.23
N ILE A 92 -1.79 4.17 8.40
CA ILE A 92 -0.63 3.67 7.66
C ILE A 92 -0.89 3.72 6.14
N ILE A 93 -2.07 3.23 5.71
CA ILE A 93 -2.46 3.23 4.30
C ILE A 93 -2.58 4.65 3.75
N ILE A 94 -3.20 5.57 4.50
CA ILE A 94 -3.28 6.98 4.08
C ILE A 94 -1.87 7.58 3.95
N GLU A 95 -0.99 7.36 4.94
CA GLU A 95 0.37 7.91 4.90
C GLU A 95 1.13 7.45 3.66
N ILE A 96 1.15 6.15 3.35
CA ILE A 96 1.86 5.65 2.16
C ILE A 96 1.23 6.15 0.86
N ILE A 97 -0.11 6.23 0.77
CA ILE A 97 -0.79 6.80 -0.41
C ILE A 97 -0.31 8.24 -0.69
N LEU A 98 -0.17 9.06 0.35
CA LEU A 98 0.29 10.44 0.20
C LEU A 98 1.75 10.53 -0.25
N GLN A 99 2.57 9.55 0.11
CA GLN A 99 3.96 9.43 -0.33
C GLN A 99 4.07 9.04 -1.80
N LEU A 100 3.18 8.15 -2.26
CA LEU A 100 3.15 7.65 -3.64
C LEU A 100 2.45 8.61 -4.62
N LYS A 101 1.56 9.49 -4.12
CA LYS A 101 0.84 10.45 -4.95
C LYS A 101 1.79 11.36 -5.73
N ASP A 102 1.49 11.52 -7.03
CA ASP A 102 2.26 12.31 -8.00
C ASP A 102 3.68 11.77 -8.24
N CYS A 103 3.91 10.50 -7.89
CA CYS A 103 5.17 9.80 -8.16
C CYS A 103 4.99 8.72 -9.22
N ILE A 104 6.07 8.36 -9.90
CA ILE A 104 6.12 7.26 -10.88
C ILE A 104 7.10 6.21 -10.38
N PHE A 105 6.68 4.94 -10.38
CA PHE A 105 7.55 3.82 -10.06
C PHE A 105 8.71 3.70 -11.06
N LEU A 106 9.92 3.45 -10.57
CA LEU A 106 11.08 3.15 -11.42
C LEU A 106 11.58 1.73 -11.22
N ASN A 107 11.86 1.35 -9.98
CA ASN A 107 12.27 0.01 -9.63
C ASN A 107 12.08 -0.24 -8.13
N LYS A 108 12.18 -1.52 -7.76
CA LYS A 108 12.31 -1.97 -6.39
C LYS A 108 13.52 -2.87 -6.25
N GLN A 109 14.15 -2.81 -5.09
CA GLN A 109 15.14 -3.76 -4.63
C GLN A 109 14.59 -4.51 -3.43
N GLU A 110 14.76 -5.83 -3.44
CA GLU A 110 14.35 -6.73 -2.35
C GLU A 110 15.58 -7.28 -1.64
N ILE A 111 15.57 -7.24 -0.32
CA ILE A 111 16.65 -7.75 0.52
C ILE A 111 16.06 -8.76 1.50
N ILE A 112 16.33 -10.05 1.30
CA ILE A 112 15.87 -11.10 2.21
C ILE A 112 16.60 -10.96 3.56
N LYS A 113 15.83 -10.84 4.64
CA LYS A 113 16.34 -10.69 6.01
C LYS A 113 16.24 -11.97 6.81
N ALA A 114 15.13 -12.70 6.63
CA ALA A 114 14.85 -13.93 7.35
C ALA A 114 13.75 -14.73 6.63
N LYS A 115 13.33 -15.83 7.25
CA LYS A 115 12.10 -16.56 6.94
C LYS A 115 11.00 -16.15 7.92
N THR A 116 9.75 -16.24 7.49
CA THR A 116 8.61 -16.22 8.41
C THR A 116 8.71 -17.38 9.41
N PRO A 117 8.06 -17.32 10.59
CA PRO A 117 8.12 -18.40 11.58
C PRO A 117 7.67 -19.77 11.05
N SER A 118 6.75 -19.78 10.08
CA SER A 118 6.29 -20.99 9.40
C SER A 118 7.30 -21.54 8.38
N GLY A 119 8.29 -20.73 7.97
CA GLY A 119 9.30 -21.08 6.97
C GLY A 119 8.84 -20.99 5.52
N TYR A 120 7.54 -20.78 5.27
CA TYR A 120 6.94 -20.81 3.93
C TYR A 120 7.13 -19.53 3.12
N ASP A 121 7.62 -18.45 3.74
CA ASP A 121 7.87 -17.20 3.04
C ASP A 121 9.11 -16.47 3.58
N ASN A 122 9.60 -15.49 2.82
CA ASN A 122 10.74 -14.64 3.19
C ASN A 122 10.25 -13.33 3.84
N ILE A 123 10.91 -12.90 4.91
CA ILE A 123 10.83 -11.54 5.43
C ILE A 123 11.84 -10.69 4.64
N LYS A 124 11.38 -9.60 4.03
CA LYS A 124 12.20 -8.77 3.14
C LYS A 124 12.18 -7.30 3.55
N ASP A 125 13.31 -6.62 3.39
CA ASP A 125 13.35 -5.16 3.27
C ASP A 125 13.18 -4.78 1.79
N TYR A 126 12.45 -3.69 1.53
CA TYR A 126 12.20 -3.14 0.20
C TYR A 126 12.75 -1.72 0.09
N ILE A 127 13.49 -1.45 -0.98
CA ILE A 127 13.89 -0.10 -1.37
C ILE A 127 13.24 0.22 -2.72
N ILE A 128 12.32 1.16 -2.73
CA ILE A 128 11.53 1.57 -3.89
C ILE A 128 12.09 2.90 -4.39
N LYS A 129 12.40 2.99 -5.68
CA LYS A 129 12.76 4.26 -6.30
C LYS A 129 11.59 4.81 -7.08
N ALA A 130 11.24 6.06 -6.81
CA ALA A 130 10.14 6.75 -7.44
C ALA A 130 10.61 8.08 -8.03
N LYS A 131 10.15 8.44 -9.24
CA LYS A 131 10.32 9.80 -9.77
C LYS A 131 9.25 10.72 -9.22
N THR A 132 9.63 11.95 -8.90
CA THR A 132 8.72 12.99 -8.43
C THR A 132 9.14 14.34 -9.01
N SER A 133 8.18 15.26 -9.15
CA SER A 133 8.44 16.66 -9.51
C SER A 133 8.73 17.52 -8.28
N LYS A 134 8.55 16.98 -7.07
CA LYS A 134 8.71 17.68 -5.80
C LYS A 134 10.20 17.75 -5.42
N LEU A 135 10.81 18.92 -5.63
CA LEU A 135 12.25 19.18 -5.44
C LEU A 135 12.83 18.74 -4.08
N SER A 136 12.02 18.76 -3.03
CA SER A 136 12.46 18.53 -1.64
C SER A 136 11.78 17.32 -0.98
N GLN A 137 11.25 16.37 -1.76
CA GLN A 137 10.64 15.17 -1.19
C GLN A 137 11.73 14.30 -0.55
N LYS A 138 11.68 14.18 0.77
CA LYS A 138 12.64 13.41 1.57
C LYS A 138 12.31 11.93 1.49
N THR A 139 13.34 11.08 1.55
CA THR A 139 13.18 9.63 1.70
C THR A 139 12.18 9.31 2.80
N TYR A 140 11.20 8.48 2.46
CA TYR A 140 10.19 8.01 3.38
C TYR A 140 10.51 6.59 3.83
N ARG A 141 10.28 6.31 5.10
CA ARG A 141 10.45 4.97 5.66
C ARG A 141 9.20 4.55 6.41
N LEU A 142 8.68 3.38 6.02
CA LEU A 142 7.61 2.68 6.69
C LEU A 142 8.10 1.26 7.02
N ASN A 143 8.63 1.10 8.24
CA ASN A 143 9.22 -0.16 8.72
C ASN A 143 10.30 -0.74 7.76
N ASN A 144 9.97 -1.83 7.06
CA ASN A 144 10.80 -2.55 6.10
C ASN A 144 10.71 -1.97 4.67
N ILE A 145 9.86 -0.98 4.43
CA ILE A 145 9.68 -0.31 3.14
C ILE A 145 10.33 1.06 3.18
N ILE A 146 11.22 1.34 2.24
CA ILE A 146 11.86 2.64 2.03
C ILE A 146 11.48 3.13 0.64
N ILE A 147 11.06 4.39 0.54
CA ILE A 147 10.80 5.07 -0.73
C ILE A 147 11.83 6.19 -0.91
N GLU A 148 12.68 6.04 -1.91
CA GLU A 148 13.65 7.02 -2.35
C GLU A 148 13.11 7.79 -3.55
N TYR A 149 13.24 9.11 -3.50
CA TYR A 149 12.70 9.99 -4.53
C TYR A 149 13.81 10.54 -5.42
N LEU A 150 13.59 10.45 -6.73
CA LEU A 150 14.45 11.01 -7.76
C LEU A 150 13.68 12.12 -8.47
N LEU A 151 14.36 13.24 -8.76
CA LEU A 151 13.75 14.30 -9.54
C LEU A 151 13.59 13.88 -11.01
N PHE A 152 12.51 14.37 -11.63
CA PHE A 152 12.32 14.26 -13.08
C PHE A 152 13.46 14.88 -13.87
#